data_AF-A0A955B267-F1
#
_entry.id   AF-A0A955B267-F1
#
_cell.length_a   1.000
_cell.length_b   1.000
_cell.length_c   1.000
_cell.angle_alpha   90.00
_cell.angle_beta   90.00
_cell.angle_gamma   90.00
#
_symmetry.space_group_name_H-M   'P 1'
#
loop_
_entity.id
_entity.type
_entity.pdbx_description
1 polymer ?
#
loop_
_entity_poly.entity_id
_entity_poly.type
_entity_poly.pdbx_seq_one_letter_code
_entity_poly.pdbx_strand_id
1 'polypeptide(L)'
;MARFGETISAILSKLAQLLGITPSDRRRNELLDQKLATAKASNIDRLEVLKDKIKQFEAQALRKKGEYEAARGDTKRIVGGEIERLFRDLDRLHSQEKVIASNIERISVAQAKLEEFKAAQTKGLEEGELDDIALQLQEVFDELKVADRAARDLERVEYEAPKSTPVNAEQRMAEVSGEQETTSGLSAETEKRLKRLEFEDA
;
A
#
# COMPACT_ATOMS: atom_id res chain seq x y z
N MET A 1 -29.45 8.46 -1.15
CA MET A 1 -28.05 8.32 -1.61
C MET A 1 -27.52 6.95 -1.21
N ALA A 2 -26.48 6.47 -1.91
CA ALA A 2 -25.70 5.24 -1.69
C ALA A 2 -26.11 3.97 -2.48
N ARG A 3 -25.55 3.86 -3.70
CA ARG A 3 -25.09 2.60 -4.32
C ARG A 3 -23.81 2.86 -5.11
N PHE A 4 -22.77 3.36 -4.45
CA PHE A 4 -21.41 3.43 -5.01
C PHE A 4 -20.58 2.35 -4.32
N GLY A 5 -20.55 1.17 -4.92
CA GLY A 5 -19.86 0.01 -4.34
C GLY A 5 -19.92 -1.22 -5.23
N GLU A 6 -19.95 -1.07 -6.56
CA GLU A 6 -19.53 -2.19 -7.40
C GLU A 6 -18.02 -2.33 -7.23
N THR A 7 -17.59 -3.40 -6.55
CA THR A 7 -16.18 -3.75 -6.43
C THR A 7 -15.60 -4.05 -7.81
N ILE A 8 -14.31 -3.78 -8.02
CA ILE A 8 -13.60 -4.09 -9.28
C ILE A 8 -13.83 -5.57 -9.66
N SER A 9 -13.84 -6.47 -8.68
CA SER A 9 -14.21 -7.88 -8.87
C SER A 9 -15.60 -8.12 -9.51
N ALA A 10 -16.62 -7.33 -9.17
CA ALA A 10 -17.96 -7.44 -9.75
C ALA A 10 -18.02 -6.96 -11.21
N ILE A 11 -17.21 -5.94 -11.52
CA ILE A 11 -17.05 -5.41 -12.88
C ILE A 11 -16.37 -6.46 -13.77
N LEU A 12 -15.34 -7.11 -13.23
CA LEU A 12 -14.54 -8.07 -13.98
C LEU A 12 -15.17 -9.46 -14.09
N SER A 13 -16.14 -9.79 -13.23
CA SER A 13 -16.96 -11.03 -13.38
C SER A 13 -18.00 -10.89 -14.50
N LYS A 14 -18.51 -9.68 -14.74
CA LYS A 14 -19.40 -9.38 -15.87
C LYS A 14 -18.67 -9.42 -17.22
N LEU A 15 -17.35 -9.25 -17.23
CA LEU A 15 -16.46 -9.31 -18.39
C LEU A 15 -16.25 -10.74 -18.91
N ALA A 16 -16.01 -11.70 -18.02
CA ALA A 16 -15.83 -13.11 -18.40
C ALA A 16 -17.11 -13.74 -19.00
N GLN A 17 -18.28 -13.21 -18.66
CA GLN A 17 -19.56 -13.62 -19.25
C GLN A 17 -19.82 -12.99 -20.64
N LEU A 18 -18.95 -12.09 -21.11
CA LEU A 18 -19.22 -11.18 -22.22
C LEU A 18 -18.54 -11.51 -23.56
N LEU A 19 -17.80 -12.61 -23.67
CA LEU A 19 -17.14 -13.03 -24.92
C LEU A 19 -18.12 -13.58 -25.99
N GLY A 20 -19.36 -13.08 -26.02
CA GLY A 20 -20.40 -13.37 -27.03
C GLY A 20 -21.12 -12.09 -27.45
N ILE A 21 -20.86 -11.61 -28.66
CA ILE A 21 -20.82 -10.19 -29.09
C ILE A 21 -22.15 -9.63 -29.65
N THR A 22 -22.49 -8.36 -29.38
CA THR A 22 -23.55 -7.53 -30.05
C THR A 22 -23.30 -5.99 -29.92
N PRO A 23 -23.99 -5.09 -30.67
CA PRO A 23 -23.75 -3.62 -30.71
C PRO A 23 -23.75 -2.84 -29.38
N SER A 24 -24.07 -3.49 -28.25
CA SER A 24 -23.89 -2.99 -26.89
C SER A 24 -22.43 -2.75 -26.48
N ASP A 25 -21.46 -3.19 -27.27
CA ASP A 25 -20.05 -3.29 -26.87
C ASP A 25 -19.29 -1.97 -26.89
N ARG A 26 -19.63 -1.04 -27.79
CA ARG A 26 -18.98 0.29 -27.83
C ARG A 26 -19.27 1.11 -26.56
N ARG A 27 -20.54 1.13 -26.16
CA ARG A 27 -21.00 1.81 -24.92
C ARG A 27 -20.46 1.11 -23.67
N ARG A 28 -20.24 -0.21 -23.71
CA ARG A 28 -19.60 -0.97 -22.62
C ARG A 28 -18.10 -0.69 -22.52
N ASN A 29 -17.38 -0.61 -23.65
CA ASN A 29 -15.96 -0.26 -23.67
C ASN A 29 -15.73 1.17 -23.15
N GLU A 30 -16.61 2.11 -23.49
CA GLU A 30 -16.60 3.47 -22.91
C GLU A 30 -16.85 3.46 -21.40
N LEU A 31 -17.82 2.67 -20.92
CA LEU A 31 -18.09 2.51 -19.49
C LEU A 31 -16.91 1.87 -18.74
N LEU A 32 -16.23 0.90 -19.36
CA LEU A 32 -15.05 0.24 -18.80
C LEU A 32 -13.88 1.22 -18.68
N ASP A 33 -13.66 2.03 -19.71
CA ASP A 33 -12.65 3.08 -19.67
C ASP A 33 -12.90 4.11 -18.58
N GLN A 34 -14.14 4.57 -18.46
CA GLN A 34 -14.53 5.50 -17.39
C GLN A 34 -14.31 4.88 -16.01
N LYS A 35 -14.61 3.59 -15.85
CA LYS A 35 -14.37 2.85 -14.60
C LYS A 35 -12.88 2.71 -14.30
N LEU A 36 -12.05 2.38 -15.29
CA LEU A 36 -10.58 2.30 -15.13
C LEU A 36 -9.97 3.66 -14.83
N ALA A 37 -10.40 4.72 -15.53
CA ALA A 37 -9.95 6.09 -15.28
C ALA A 37 -10.29 6.56 -13.87
N THR A 38 -11.52 6.28 -13.41
CA THR A 38 -11.96 6.62 -12.05
C THR A 38 -11.19 5.84 -10.99
N ALA A 39 -10.96 4.54 -11.21
CA ALA A 39 -10.17 3.70 -10.30
C ALA A 39 -8.70 4.16 -10.23
N LYS A 40 -8.11 4.54 -11.38
CA LYS A 40 -6.76 5.11 -11.44
C LYS A 40 -6.66 6.41 -10.67
N ALA A 41 -7.57 7.35 -10.90
CA ALA A 41 -7.62 8.62 -10.18
C ALA A 41 -7.74 8.39 -8.67
N SER A 42 -8.67 7.53 -8.23
CA SER A 42 -8.82 7.23 -6.82
C SER A 42 -7.58 6.58 -6.19
N ASN A 43 -6.85 5.73 -6.91
CA ASN A 43 -5.60 5.15 -6.43
C ASN A 43 -4.47 6.19 -6.37
N ILE A 44 -4.42 7.14 -7.31
CA ILE A 44 -3.47 8.25 -7.28
C ILE A 44 -3.74 9.12 -6.04
N ASP A 45 -4.99 9.51 -5.80
CA ASP A 45 -5.36 10.31 -4.63
C ASP A 45 -4.98 9.60 -3.32
N ARG A 46 -5.26 8.29 -3.23
CA ARG A 46 -4.87 7.47 -2.07
C ARG A 46 -3.35 7.38 -1.90
N LEU A 47 -2.61 7.27 -3.00
CA LEU A 47 -1.14 7.22 -2.97
C LEU A 47 -0.56 8.54 -2.44
N GLU A 48 -1.11 9.68 -2.85
CA GLU A 48 -0.68 11.00 -2.35
C GLU A 48 -0.95 11.14 -0.85
N VAL A 49 -2.16 10.81 -0.40
CA VAL A 49 -2.50 10.80 1.04
C VAL A 49 -1.57 9.89 1.83
N LEU A 50 -1.21 8.74 1.28
CA LEU A 50 -0.35 7.77 1.94
C LEU A 50 1.09 8.28 2.03
N LYS A 51 1.62 8.91 0.96
CA LYS A 51 2.93 9.55 0.97
C LYS A 51 3.02 10.68 2.00
N ASP A 52 1.98 11.49 2.12
CA ASP A 52 1.93 12.53 3.15
C ASP A 52 1.91 11.93 4.56
N LYS A 53 1.19 10.82 4.76
CA LYS A 53 1.18 10.10 6.03
C LYS A 53 2.54 9.48 6.37
N ILE A 54 3.25 8.92 5.39
CA ILE A 54 4.62 8.41 5.57
C ILE A 54 5.52 9.55 6.07
N LYS A 55 5.53 10.70 5.38
CA LYS A 55 6.32 11.88 5.78
C LYS A 55 6.00 12.34 7.20
N GLN A 56 4.72 12.33 7.60
CA GLN A 56 4.32 12.67 8.96
C GLN A 56 4.91 11.70 10.00
N PHE A 57 4.90 10.40 9.70
CA PHE A 57 5.47 9.38 10.59
C PHE A 57 7.00 9.44 10.64
N GLU A 58 7.67 9.72 9.52
CA GLU A 58 9.12 9.96 9.46
C GLU A 58 9.52 11.17 10.31
N ALA A 59 8.82 12.30 10.14
CA ALA A 59 9.03 13.48 10.96
C ALA A 59 8.75 13.22 12.45
N GLN A 60 7.75 12.40 12.77
CA GLN A 60 7.46 11.98 14.14
C GLN A 60 8.58 11.11 14.72
N ALA A 61 9.14 10.18 13.94
CA ALA A 61 10.27 9.35 14.34
C ALA A 61 11.51 10.19 14.63
N LEU A 62 11.80 11.20 13.80
CA LEU A 62 12.89 12.15 14.03
C LEU A 62 12.69 12.98 15.30
N ARG A 63 11.48 13.49 15.56
CA ARG A 63 11.17 14.20 16.81
C ARG A 63 11.38 13.31 18.03
N LYS A 64 10.89 12.06 17.96
CA LYS A 64 11.04 11.07 19.03
C LYS A 64 12.50 10.66 19.25
N LYS A 65 13.35 10.73 18.22
CA LYS A 65 14.79 10.57 18.37
C LYS A 65 15.39 11.59 19.34
N GLY A 66 15.05 12.88 19.18
CA GLY A 66 15.51 13.92 20.10
C GLY A 66 15.05 13.68 21.54
N GLU A 67 13.79 13.24 21.72
CA GLU A 67 13.28 12.82 23.03
C GLU A 67 14.07 11.61 23.60
N TYR A 68 14.41 10.65 22.74
CA TYR A 68 15.16 9.44 23.12
C TYR A 68 16.61 9.75 23.54
N GLU A 69 17.27 10.69 22.85
CA GLU A 69 18.62 11.13 23.19
C GLU A 69 18.66 11.90 24.51
N ALA A 70 17.62 12.68 24.83
CA ALA A 70 17.49 13.42 26.08
C ALA A 70 17.03 12.56 27.27
N ALA A 71 16.32 11.46 27.02
CA ALA A 71 15.76 10.59 28.05
C ALA A 71 16.81 9.67 28.70
N ARG A 72 16.53 9.23 29.94
CA ARG A 72 17.30 8.23 30.69
C ARG A 72 16.38 7.22 31.37
N GLY A 73 16.92 6.07 31.76
CA GLY A 73 16.19 5.04 32.50
C GLY A 73 14.91 4.60 31.78
N ASP A 74 13.81 4.46 32.53
CA ASP A 74 12.54 3.98 31.99
C ASP A 74 11.93 4.88 30.91
N THR A 75 12.12 6.20 30.99
CA THR A 75 11.64 7.11 29.94
C THR A 75 12.32 6.82 28.60
N LYS A 76 13.63 6.55 28.61
CA LYS A 76 14.38 6.21 27.39
C LYS A 76 13.87 4.93 26.74
N ARG A 77 13.57 3.92 27.57
CA ARG A 77 12.98 2.65 27.13
C ARG A 77 11.59 2.83 26.52
N ILE A 78 10.74 3.66 27.14
CA ILE A 78 9.39 3.96 26.62
C ILE A 78 9.48 4.64 25.26
N VAL A 79 10.28 5.70 25.15
CA VAL A 79 10.45 6.43 23.88
C VAL A 79 11.06 5.51 22.81
N GLY A 80 12.01 4.64 23.18
CA GLY A 80 12.55 3.63 22.27
C GLY A 80 11.48 2.68 21.73
N GLY A 81 10.59 2.20 22.60
CA GLY A 81 9.44 1.38 22.19
C GLY A 81 8.44 2.11 21.29
N GLU A 82 8.26 3.42 21.47
CA GLU A 82 7.41 4.25 20.60
C GLU A 82 8.04 4.40 19.20
N ILE A 83 9.36 4.63 19.12
CA ILE A 83 10.09 4.68 17.84
C ILE A 83 9.99 3.34 17.10
N GLU A 84 10.15 2.22 17.80
CA GLU A 84 9.99 0.87 17.22
C GLU A 84 8.58 0.67 16.64
N ARG A 85 7.54 1.16 17.32
CA ARG A 85 6.16 1.11 16.80
C ARG A 85 6.00 1.99 15.56
N LEU A 86 6.56 3.20 15.57
CA LEU A 86 6.52 4.10 14.41
C LEU A 86 7.15 3.47 13.17
N PHE A 87 8.30 2.79 13.31
CA PHE A 87 8.91 2.12 12.16
C PHE A 87 8.13 0.93 11.64
N ARG A 88 7.46 0.16 12.51
CA ARG A 88 6.55 -0.92 12.07
C ARG A 88 5.35 -0.36 11.31
N ASP A 89 4.82 0.77 11.75
CA ASP A 89 3.72 1.43 11.04
C ASP A 89 4.20 2.03 9.71
N LEU A 90 5.42 2.58 9.65
CA LEU A 90 6.05 2.99 8.39
C LEU A 90 6.23 1.81 7.42
N ASP A 91 6.64 0.64 7.91
CA ASP A 91 6.78 -0.56 7.06
C ASP A 91 5.43 -1.00 6.46
N ARG A 92 4.36 -0.90 7.25
CA ARG A 92 2.99 -1.15 6.77
C ARG A 92 2.57 -0.13 5.72
N LEU A 93 2.83 1.16 5.97
CA LEU A 93 2.52 2.23 5.02
C LEU A 93 3.29 2.04 3.71
N HIS A 94 4.60 1.82 3.74
CA HIS A 94 5.37 1.55 2.51
C HIS A 94 4.92 0.29 1.78
N SER A 95 4.47 -0.74 2.51
CA SER A 95 3.89 -1.93 1.88
C SER A 95 2.59 -1.60 1.14
N GLN A 96 1.72 -0.80 1.76
CA GLN A 96 0.50 -0.28 1.12
C GLN A 96 0.82 0.62 -0.08
N GLU A 97 1.82 1.51 0.04
CA GLU A 97 2.32 2.37 -1.04
C GLU A 97 2.68 1.55 -2.28
N LYS A 98 3.49 0.50 -2.10
CA LYS A 98 3.94 -0.39 -3.18
C LYS A 98 2.77 -1.07 -3.88
N VAL A 99 1.77 -1.52 -3.11
CA VAL A 99 0.59 -2.17 -3.68
C VAL A 99 -0.26 -1.18 -4.47
N ILE A 100 -0.49 0.03 -3.95
CA ILE A 100 -1.24 1.07 -4.66
C ILE A 100 -0.49 1.50 -5.94
N ALA A 101 0.82 1.68 -5.88
CA ALA A 101 1.64 1.99 -7.05
C ALA A 101 1.54 0.89 -8.12
N SER A 102 1.66 -0.38 -7.74
CA SER A 102 1.49 -1.50 -8.68
C SER A 102 0.07 -1.56 -9.26
N ASN A 103 -0.96 -1.22 -8.48
CA ASN A 103 -2.34 -1.14 -8.98
C ASN A 103 -2.49 -0.06 -10.06
N ILE A 104 -1.87 1.12 -9.88
CA ILE A 104 -1.89 2.20 -10.87
C ILE A 104 -1.24 1.75 -12.18
N GLU A 105 -0.11 1.03 -12.11
CA GLU A 105 0.57 0.47 -13.27
C GLU A 105 -0.33 -0.55 -14.00
N ARG A 106 -0.93 -1.51 -13.28
CA ARG A 106 -1.83 -2.52 -13.87
C ARG A 106 -3.06 -1.91 -14.50
N ILE A 107 -3.67 -0.90 -13.88
CA ILE A 107 -4.79 -0.16 -14.49
C ILE A 107 -4.35 0.52 -15.78
N SER A 108 -3.13 1.08 -15.81
CA SER A 108 -2.59 1.73 -17.01
C SER A 108 -2.36 0.73 -18.15
N VAL A 109 -1.88 -0.48 -17.84
CA VAL A 109 -1.76 -1.57 -18.82
C VAL A 109 -3.13 -1.99 -19.34
N ALA A 110 -4.12 -2.14 -18.46
CA ALA A 110 -5.50 -2.48 -18.84
C ALA A 110 -6.12 -1.42 -19.77
N GLN A 111 -5.90 -0.12 -19.48
CA GLN A 111 -6.34 0.97 -20.35
C GLN A 111 -5.68 0.90 -21.74
N ALA A 112 -4.36 0.67 -21.79
CA ALA A 112 -3.64 0.56 -23.05
C ALA A 112 -4.14 -0.62 -23.91
N LYS A 113 -4.38 -1.79 -23.28
CA LYS A 113 -4.92 -2.97 -23.96
C LYS A 113 -6.36 -2.79 -24.41
N LEU A 114 -7.16 -2.05 -23.66
CA LEU A 114 -8.54 -1.74 -24.07
C LEU A 114 -8.57 -0.80 -25.28
N GLU A 115 -7.65 0.18 -25.35
CA GLU A 115 -7.46 1.01 -26.54
C GLU A 115 -6.95 0.22 -27.75
N GLU A 116 -6.03 -0.72 -27.54
CA GLU A 116 -5.57 -1.65 -28.59
C GLU A 116 -6.73 -2.47 -29.15
N PHE A 117 -7.58 -3.02 -28.28
CA PHE A 117 -8.78 -3.77 -28.66
C PHE A 117 -9.79 -2.91 -29.43
N LYS A 118 -10.07 -1.68 -28.99
CA LYS A 118 -10.94 -0.75 -29.73
C LYS A 118 -10.39 -0.40 -31.10
N ALA A 119 -9.07 -0.19 -31.20
CA ALA A 119 -8.42 0.11 -32.46
C ALA A 119 -8.49 -1.09 -33.42
N ALA A 120 -8.27 -2.30 -32.92
CA ALA A 120 -8.41 -3.56 -33.66
C ALA A 120 -9.84 -3.74 -34.20
N GLN A 121 -10.87 -3.52 -33.37
CA GLN A 121 -12.27 -3.57 -33.79
C GLN A 121 -12.58 -2.55 -34.89
N THR A 122 -12.01 -1.34 -34.79
CA THR A 122 -12.26 -0.26 -35.77
C THR A 122 -11.56 -0.52 -37.10
N LYS A 123 -10.41 -1.21 -37.08
CA LYS A 123 -9.64 -1.58 -38.28
C LYS A 123 -10.17 -2.83 -38.98
N GLY A 124 -11.11 -3.55 -38.37
CA GLY A 124 -11.68 -4.78 -38.93
C GLY A 124 -10.65 -5.90 -39.05
N LEU A 125 -9.80 -6.07 -38.03
CA LEU A 125 -8.86 -7.19 -37.96
C LEU A 125 -9.59 -8.53 -38.01
N GLU A 126 -8.88 -9.57 -38.45
CA GLU A 126 -9.43 -10.92 -38.53
C GLU A 126 -9.84 -11.43 -37.14
N GLU A 127 -10.89 -12.25 -37.10
CA GLU A 127 -11.51 -12.73 -35.85
C GLU A 127 -10.48 -13.40 -34.91
N GLY A 128 -9.49 -14.12 -35.46
CA GLY A 128 -8.40 -14.72 -34.68
C GLY A 128 -7.47 -13.72 -34.00
N GLU A 129 -7.18 -12.58 -34.64
CA GLU A 129 -6.34 -11.53 -34.04
C GLU A 129 -7.11 -10.76 -32.95
N LEU A 130 -8.43 -10.63 -33.11
CA LEU A 130 -9.31 -10.05 -32.09
C LEU A 130 -9.42 -10.96 -30.86
N ASP A 131 -9.49 -12.28 -31.06
CA ASP A 131 -9.53 -13.27 -29.98
C ASP A 131 -8.23 -13.28 -29.17
N ASP A 132 -7.06 -13.17 -29.83
CA ASP A 132 -5.77 -13.07 -29.14
C ASP A 132 -5.68 -11.81 -28.25
N ILE A 133 -6.14 -10.67 -28.75
CA ILE A 133 -6.18 -9.42 -27.96
C ILE A 133 -7.18 -9.55 -26.81
N ALA A 134 -8.33 -10.21 -27.03
CA ALA A 134 -9.33 -10.43 -25.98
C ALA A 134 -8.79 -11.35 -24.85
N LEU A 135 -8.03 -12.39 -25.19
CA LEU A 135 -7.35 -13.25 -24.22
C LEU A 135 -6.33 -12.47 -23.38
N GLN A 136 -5.49 -11.65 -24.03
CA GLN A 136 -4.53 -10.79 -23.32
C GLN A 136 -5.24 -9.78 -22.39
N LEU A 137 -6.34 -9.20 -22.85
CA LEU A 137 -7.16 -8.29 -22.04
C LEU A 137 -7.71 -9.00 -20.81
N GLN A 138 -8.17 -10.25 -20.97
CA GLN A 138 -8.68 -11.06 -19.88
C GLN A 138 -7.59 -11.39 -18.84
N GLU A 139 -6.39 -11.75 -19.29
CA GLU A 139 -5.24 -12.01 -18.40
C GLU A 139 -4.90 -10.77 -17.55
N VAL A 140 -4.78 -9.60 -18.18
CA VAL A 140 -4.50 -8.32 -17.48
C VAL A 140 -5.59 -8.00 -16.46
N PHE A 141 -6.85 -8.30 -16.78
CA PHE A 141 -7.95 -8.10 -15.84
C PHE A 141 -7.94 -9.07 -14.67
N ASP A 142 -7.55 -10.32 -14.88
CA ASP A 142 -7.40 -11.28 -13.79
C ASP A 142 -6.23 -10.91 -12.87
N GLU A 143 -5.12 -10.41 -13.42
CA GLU A 143 -4.03 -9.84 -12.64
C GLU A 143 -4.47 -8.62 -11.82
N LEU A 144 -5.34 -7.77 -12.39
CA LEU A 144 -5.91 -6.63 -11.68
C LEU A 144 -6.80 -7.07 -10.50
N LYS A 145 -7.59 -8.15 -10.65
CA LYS A 145 -8.38 -8.71 -9.53
C LYS A 145 -7.51 -9.14 -8.37
N VAL A 146 -6.41 -9.83 -8.67
CA VAL A 146 -5.48 -10.33 -7.65
C VAL A 146 -4.85 -9.15 -6.90
N ALA A 147 -4.48 -8.10 -7.63
CA ALA A 147 -3.93 -6.87 -7.07
C ALA A 147 -4.93 -6.14 -6.14
N ASP A 148 -6.18 -6.01 -6.57
CA ASP A 148 -7.26 -5.40 -5.78
C ASP A 148 -7.55 -6.19 -4.48
N ARG A 149 -7.46 -7.52 -4.52
CA ARG A 149 -7.60 -8.35 -3.32
C ARG A 149 -6.43 -8.15 -2.35
N ALA A 150 -5.20 -8.19 -2.85
CA ALA A 150 -4.01 -7.95 -2.02
C ALA A 150 -4.04 -6.58 -1.33
N ALA A 151 -4.54 -5.55 -2.00
CA ALA A 151 -4.73 -4.21 -1.42
C ALA A 151 -5.72 -4.23 -0.24
N ARG A 152 -6.85 -4.94 -0.37
CA ARG A 152 -7.85 -5.07 0.70
C ARG A 152 -7.36 -5.87 1.89
N ASP A 153 -6.55 -6.89 1.66
CA ASP A 153 -6.00 -7.71 2.73
C ASP A 153 -5.00 -6.90 3.59
N LEU A 154 -4.25 -5.97 2.99
CA LEU A 154 -3.37 -5.04 3.71
C LEU A 154 -4.11 -3.98 4.53
N GLU A 155 -5.35 -3.63 4.16
CA GLU A 155 -6.20 -2.73 4.96
C GLU A 155 -6.77 -3.42 6.21
N ARG A 156 -6.72 -4.77 6.28
CA ARG A 156 -7.36 -5.58 7.34
C ARG A 156 -6.40 -6.20 8.37
N VAL A 157 -5.10 -5.92 8.30
CA VAL A 157 -4.14 -6.49 9.25
C VAL A 157 -4.34 -5.86 10.64
N GLU A 158 -5.02 -6.58 11.54
CA GLU A 158 -5.14 -6.21 12.95
C GLU A 158 -3.79 -6.35 13.67
N TYR A 159 -3.47 -5.41 14.56
CA TYR A 159 -2.23 -5.44 15.33
C TYR A 159 -2.35 -6.42 16.50
N GLU A 160 -1.43 -7.40 16.55
CA GLU A 160 -1.17 -8.18 17.75
C GLU A 160 -0.02 -7.55 18.55
N ALA A 161 -0.28 -7.25 19.82
CA ALA A 161 0.76 -6.76 20.73
C ALA A 161 1.78 -7.88 21.02
N PRO A 162 3.09 -7.56 21.08
CA PRO A 162 4.09 -8.53 21.49
C PRO A 162 3.84 -9.01 22.93
N LYS A 163 4.15 -10.28 23.20
CA LYS A 163 3.98 -10.91 24.52
C LYS A 163 4.83 -10.19 25.57
N SER A 164 4.25 -9.93 26.74
CA SER A 164 4.99 -9.29 27.84
C SER A 164 6.11 -10.20 28.34
N THR A 165 7.32 -9.67 28.42
CA THR A 165 8.45 -10.29 29.10
C THR A 165 8.45 -9.86 30.58
N PRO A 166 8.79 -10.77 31.52
CA PRO A 166 8.89 -10.43 32.93
C PRO A 166 10.04 -9.43 33.14
N VAL A 167 9.78 -8.45 34.00
CA VAL A 167 10.65 -7.32 34.27
C VAL A 167 11.49 -7.61 35.51
N ASN A 168 12.82 -7.52 35.42
CA ASN A 168 13.72 -7.61 36.58
C ASN A 168 13.78 -6.25 37.32
N ALA A 169 13.24 -6.20 38.54
CA ALA A 169 13.11 -4.97 39.32
C ALA A 169 14.44 -4.38 39.80
N GLU A 170 15.46 -5.20 40.10
CA GLU A 170 16.76 -4.73 40.59
C GLU A 170 17.55 -4.04 39.47
N GLN A 171 17.54 -4.61 38.26
CA GLN A 171 18.09 -3.95 37.08
C GLN A 171 17.38 -2.62 36.78
N ARG A 172 16.05 -2.58 36.92
CA ARG A 172 15.26 -1.36 36.68
C ARG A 172 15.62 -0.23 37.64
N MET A 173 15.82 -0.55 38.91
CA MET A 173 16.23 0.42 39.93
C MET A 173 17.62 1.00 39.63
N ALA A 174 18.56 0.17 39.20
CA ALA A 174 19.93 0.58 38.84
C ALA A 174 20.00 1.45 37.56
N GLU A 175 19.14 1.18 36.57
CA GLU A 175 19.03 1.99 35.35
C GLU A 175 18.37 3.36 35.60
N VAL A 176 17.41 3.41 36.53
CA VAL A 176 16.72 4.65 36.92
C VAL A 176 17.60 5.52 37.82
N SER A 177 18.41 4.91 38.70
CA SER A 177 19.39 5.62 39.54
C SER A 177 20.58 6.17 38.75
N GLY A 178 20.81 5.69 37.52
CA GLY A 178 21.94 6.08 36.68
C GLY A 178 23.24 5.33 37.01
N GLU A 179 23.16 4.29 37.84
CA GLU A 179 24.29 3.42 38.20
C GLU A 179 24.64 2.41 37.09
N GLN A 180 23.68 2.12 36.19
CA GLN A 180 23.90 1.34 34.97
C GLN A 180 23.48 2.11 33.71
N GLU A 181 24.22 1.91 32.62
CA GLU A 181 23.79 2.34 31.29
C GLU A 181 22.45 1.68 30.96
N THR A 182 21.48 2.51 30.57
CA THR A 182 20.19 2.02 30.10
C THR A 182 20.45 1.25 28.80
N THR A 183 20.10 -0.04 28.75
CA THR A 183 20.09 -0.80 27.48
C THR A 183 19.35 0.02 26.44
N SER A 184 19.96 0.28 25.28
CA SER A 184 19.28 1.03 24.22
C SER A 184 17.96 0.32 23.93
N GLY A 185 16.83 1.00 24.19
CA GLY A 185 15.50 0.43 23.97
C GLY A 185 15.16 0.29 22.47
N LEU A 186 16.18 0.39 21.60
CA LEU A 186 16.11 0.39 20.15
C LEU A 186 16.89 -0.80 19.62
N SER A 187 16.33 -1.47 18.62
CA SER A 187 17.08 -2.43 17.82
C SER A 187 18.15 -1.72 16.99
N ALA A 188 19.23 -2.45 16.66
CA ALA A 188 20.28 -1.95 15.78
C ALA A 188 19.76 -1.55 14.39
N GLU A 189 18.70 -2.21 13.93
CA GLU A 189 18.01 -1.88 12.67
C GLU A 189 17.32 -0.52 12.77
N THR A 190 16.59 -0.26 13.86
CA THR A 190 15.93 1.01 14.13
C THR A 190 16.92 2.16 14.26
N GLU A 191 18.06 1.96 14.94
CA GLU A 191 19.12 2.98 15.01
C GLU A 191 19.68 3.32 13.63
N LYS A 192 19.89 2.32 12.77
CA LYS A 192 20.35 2.52 11.39
C LYS A 192 19.31 3.25 10.53
N ARG A 193 18.02 3.00 10.77
CA ARG A 193 16.92 3.67 10.04
C ARG A 193 16.78 5.12 10.47
N LEU A 194 16.87 5.42 11.77
CA LEU A 194 16.87 6.81 12.27
C LEU A 194 18.00 7.62 11.65
N LYS A 195 19.22 7.07 11.64
CA LYS A 195 20.37 7.74 11.01
C LYS A 195 20.12 8.03 9.53
N ARG A 196 19.46 7.13 8.80
CA ARG A 196 19.14 7.34 7.38
C ARG A 196 18.16 8.50 7.17
N LEU A 197 17.08 8.55 7.96
CA LEU A 197 16.10 9.64 7.89
C LEU A 197 16.76 11.02 8.13
N GLU A 198 17.76 11.10 9.00
CA GLU A 198 18.49 12.35 9.24
C GLU A 198 19.29 12.86 8.03
N PHE A 199 19.76 11.96 7.17
CA PHE A 199 20.51 12.33 5.97
C PHE A 199 19.61 12.50 4.73
N GLU A 200 18.38 11.99 4.76
CA GLU A 200 17.41 12.12 3.67
C GLU A 200 16.59 13.42 3.75
N ASP A 201 16.45 14.02 4.95
CA ASP A 201 15.79 15.32 5.19
C ASP A 201 16.76 16.54 5.19
N ALA A 202 18.06 16.35 4.90
CA ALA A 202 19.11 17.38 4.85
C ALA A 202 19.53 17.74 3.41
#